data_AF-A0A5E4IB68-F1
#
_entry.id   AF-A0A5E4IB68-F1
#
_cell.length_a   1.000
_cell.length_b   1.000
_cell.length_c   1.000
_cell.angle_alpha   90.00
_cell.angle_beta   90.00
_cell.angle_gamma   90.00
#
_symmetry.space_group_name_H-M   'P 1'
#
loop_
_entity.id
_entity.type
_entity.pdbx_description
1 polymer ?
#
loop_
_entity_poly.entity_id
_entity_poly.type
_entity_poly.pdbx_seq_one_letter_code
_entity_poly.pdbx_strand_id
1 'polypeptide(L)'
;MNIIPIWNFIVSFIFLAGVIILIWEKFLRKYADMLSYLSIGYWRVYHNAYRNVIKYPENISNGKQKHNAIIVAYTSSYQKPLLYACGIDILIKHFRDKEESYKIYDCNNSEQFRRVVFDKNVKSLYVFGHGEKHDIKLGNEIFHYCELENAPKKEFIAQFHCNHNGGNSLADYLIRNKINRFVSDGTRTLPQNRKDITELCKC
;
A
#
# COMPACT_ATOMS: atom_id res chain seq x y z
N MET A 1 58.78 -18.10 18.34
CA MET A 1 58.11 -17.17 17.40
C MET A 1 56.95 -17.93 16.78
N ASN A 2 55.71 -17.57 17.12
CA ASN A 2 54.53 -18.16 16.49
C ASN A 2 54.37 -17.54 15.10
N ILE A 3 54.71 -18.31 14.06
CA ILE A 3 54.39 -17.95 12.68
C ILE A 3 52.88 -18.12 12.54
N ILE A 4 52.13 -17.02 12.65
CA ILE A 4 50.73 -17.04 12.25
C ILE A 4 50.72 -17.45 10.78
N PRO A 5 50.02 -18.53 10.39
CA PRO A 5 50.08 -19.03 9.02
C PRO A 5 49.49 -17.97 8.10
N ILE A 6 50.28 -17.53 7.12
CA ILE A 6 49.91 -16.57 6.05
C ILE A 6 48.54 -16.90 5.43
N TRP A 7 48.17 -18.18 5.42
CA TRP A 7 46.84 -18.67 5.04
C TRP A 7 45.68 -18.02 5.78
N ASN A 8 45.78 -17.82 7.10
CA ASN A 8 44.71 -17.18 7.88
C ASN A 8 44.52 -15.73 7.45
N PHE A 9 45.61 -15.02 7.13
CA PHE A 9 45.55 -13.65 6.65
C PHE A 9 44.88 -13.56 5.27
N ILE A 10 45.25 -14.44 4.34
CA ILE A 10 44.66 -14.50 2.99
C ILE A 10 43.15 -14.80 3.07
N VAL A 11 42.76 -15.79 3.88
CA VAL A 11 41.35 -16.15 4.05
C VAL A 11 40.54 -15.01 4.67
N SER A 12 41.06 -14.35 5.71
CA SER A 12 40.40 -13.18 6.30
C SER A 12 40.26 -12.01 5.32
N PHE A 13 41.26 -11.77 4.47
CA PHE A 13 41.21 -10.72 3.46
C PHE A 13 40.16 -11.00 2.39
N ILE A 14 40.09 -12.22 1.87
CA ILE A 14 39.08 -12.64 0.89
C ILE A 14 37.67 -12.51 1.48
N PHE A 15 37.49 -12.95 2.73
CA PHE A 15 36.20 -12.83 3.41
C PHE A 15 35.77 -11.36 3.58
N LEU A 16 36.69 -10.50 4.02
CA LEU A 16 36.41 -9.07 4.18
C LEU A 16 36.06 -8.40 2.84
N ALA A 17 36.79 -8.71 1.78
CA ALA A 17 36.51 -8.20 0.44
C ALA A 17 35.12 -8.66 -0.05
N GLY A 18 34.75 -9.92 0.16
CA GLY A 18 33.41 -10.44 -0.15
C GLY A 18 32.31 -9.72 0.60
N VAL A 19 32.49 -9.46 1.90
CA VAL A 19 31.52 -8.68 2.72
C VAL A 19 31.38 -7.25 2.21
N ILE A 20 32.49 -6.58 1.86
CA ILE A 20 32.46 -5.21 1.31
C ILE A 20 31.70 -5.17 -0.02
N ILE A 21 31.93 -6.14 -0.92
CA ILE A 21 31.20 -6.23 -2.19
C ILE A 21 29.70 -6.39 -1.96
N LEU A 22 29.28 -7.25 -1.02
CA LEU A 22 27.86 -7.44 -0.70
C LEU A 22 27.21 -6.19 -0.09
N ILE A 23 27.93 -5.48 0.77
CA ILE A 23 27.46 -4.19 1.34
C ILE A 23 27.34 -3.15 0.22
N TRP A 24 28.34 -3.08 -0.67
CA TRP A 24 28.35 -2.14 -1.80
C TRP A 24 27.23 -2.41 -2.80
N GLU A 25 26.92 -3.67 -3.11
CA GLU A 25 25.79 -4.04 -3.97
C GLU A 25 24.45 -3.57 -3.38
N LYS A 26 24.24 -3.81 -2.09
CA LYS A 26 23.02 -3.34 -1.39
C LYS A 26 22.93 -1.81 -1.40
N PHE A 27 24.05 -1.12 -1.23
CA PHE A 27 24.11 0.34 -1.26
C PHE A 27 23.82 0.90 -2.66
N LEU A 28 24.46 0.36 -3.70
CA LEU A 28 24.22 0.75 -5.09
C LEU A 28 22.78 0.49 -5.52
N ARG A 29 22.19 -0.64 -5.14
CA ARG A 29 20.78 -0.95 -5.44
C ARG A 29 19.84 0.09 -4.83
N LYS A 30 20.07 0.45 -3.56
CA LYS A 30 19.32 1.53 -2.88
C LYS A 30 19.47 2.88 -3.59
N TYR A 31 20.68 3.21 -4.06
CA TYR A 31 20.94 4.46 -4.78
C TYR A 31 20.34 4.48 -6.19
N ALA A 32 20.40 3.35 -6.90
CA ALA A 32 19.77 3.19 -8.22
C ALA A 32 18.25 3.31 -8.11
N ASP A 33 17.63 2.70 -7.09
CA ASP A 33 16.21 2.88 -6.79
C ASP A 33 15.92 4.36 -6.54
N MET A 34 16.69 5.03 -5.68
CA MET A 34 16.55 6.48 -5.40
C MET A 34 16.68 7.35 -6.66
N LEU A 35 17.67 7.10 -7.51
CA LEU A 35 17.87 7.82 -8.77
C LEU A 35 16.75 7.53 -9.78
N SER A 36 16.22 6.31 -9.80
CA SER A 36 15.06 5.97 -10.63
C SER A 36 13.81 6.75 -10.21
N TYR A 37 13.60 6.97 -8.91
CA TYR A 37 12.54 7.84 -8.38
C TYR A 37 12.74 9.31 -8.77
N LEU A 38 13.99 9.75 -8.98
CA LEU A 38 14.34 11.09 -9.46
C LEU A 38 14.27 11.22 -10.99
N SER A 39 14.06 10.13 -11.72
CA SER A 39 13.90 10.21 -13.17
C SER A 39 12.62 10.96 -13.52
N ILE A 40 12.71 11.82 -14.54
CA ILE A 40 11.59 12.66 -15.03
C ILE A 40 10.34 11.81 -15.33
N GLY A 41 10.53 10.55 -15.75
CA GLY A 41 9.44 9.60 -16.00
C GLY A 41 8.63 9.28 -14.74
N TYR A 42 9.30 8.92 -13.64
CA TYR A 42 8.63 8.63 -12.37
C TYR A 42 7.91 9.85 -11.82
N TRP A 43 8.55 11.03 -11.87
CA TRP A 43 7.92 12.28 -11.46
C TRP A 43 6.66 12.59 -12.28
N ARG A 44 6.70 12.36 -13.59
CA ARG A 44 5.54 12.59 -14.47
C ARG A 44 4.40 11.62 -14.17
N VAL A 45 4.68 10.34 -13.96
CA VAL A 45 3.66 9.35 -13.56
C VAL A 45 3.03 9.73 -12.23
N TYR A 46 3.85 10.07 -11.25
CA TYR A 46 3.44 10.51 -9.93
C TYR A 46 2.51 11.73 -9.98
N HIS A 47 2.96 12.79 -10.66
CA HIS A 47 2.22 14.04 -10.75
C HIS A 47 0.90 13.87 -11.50
N ASN A 48 0.88 13.06 -12.57
CA ASN A 48 -0.33 12.76 -13.31
C ASN A 48 -1.33 11.94 -12.47
N ALA A 49 -0.85 10.92 -11.76
CA ALA A 49 -1.69 10.12 -10.87
C ALA A 49 -2.34 11.00 -9.79
N TYR A 50 -1.55 11.83 -9.11
CA TYR A 50 -2.03 12.77 -8.12
C TYR A 50 -3.10 13.73 -8.67
N ARG A 51 -2.84 14.34 -9.84
CA ARG A 51 -3.81 15.26 -10.47
C ARG A 51 -5.10 14.56 -10.86
N ASN A 52 -5.03 13.33 -11.36
CA ASN A 52 -6.23 12.55 -11.71
C ASN A 52 -7.08 12.24 -10.48
N VAL A 53 -6.44 11.86 -9.38
CA VAL A 53 -7.12 11.59 -8.11
C VAL A 53 -7.84 12.82 -7.58
N ILE A 54 -7.19 13.98 -7.59
CA ILE A 54 -7.82 15.24 -7.14
C ILE A 54 -8.94 15.70 -8.06
N LYS A 55 -8.79 15.49 -9.37
CA LYS A 55 -9.80 15.90 -10.35
C LYS A 55 -11.08 15.05 -10.25
N TYR A 56 -10.96 13.80 -9.82
CA TYR A 56 -12.07 12.85 -9.74
C TYR A 56 -12.11 12.18 -8.35
N PRO A 57 -12.46 12.94 -7.29
CA PRO A 57 -12.44 12.42 -5.92
C PRO A 57 -13.61 11.46 -5.64
N GLU A 58 -14.67 11.52 -6.45
CA GLU A 58 -15.84 10.65 -6.34
C GLU A 58 -16.59 10.56 -7.67
N ASN A 59 -17.37 9.49 -7.82
CA ASN A 59 -18.35 9.28 -8.90
C ASN A 59 -19.67 8.77 -8.30
N ILE A 60 -20.30 9.59 -7.46
CA ILE A 60 -21.55 9.26 -6.79
C ILE A 60 -22.58 10.34 -7.13
N SER A 61 -23.75 9.93 -7.60
CA SER A 61 -24.82 10.87 -7.97
C SER A 61 -25.58 11.41 -6.75
N ASN A 62 -25.62 10.65 -5.64
CA ASN A 62 -26.21 11.04 -4.37
C ASN A 62 -25.50 10.32 -3.21
N GLY A 63 -25.17 11.01 -2.11
CA GLY A 63 -24.40 10.49 -0.96
C GLY A 63 -25.00 9.29 -0.19
N LYS A 64 -26.09 8.70 -0.67
CA LYS A 64 -26.72 7.46 -0.16
C LYS A 64 -26.56 6.26 -1.10
N GLN A 65 -25.90 6.42 -2.24
CA GLN A 65 -25.71 5.35 -3.20
C GLN A 65 -24.64 4.36 -2.70
N LYS A 66 -24.88 3.06 -2.91
CA LYS A 66 -23.87 2.03 -2.66
C LYS A 66 -22.64 2.27 -3.55
N HIS A 67 -21.44 2.21 -2.97
CA HIS A 67 -20.22 2.58 -3.69
C HIS A 67 -18.97 1.87 -3.17
N ASN A 68 -17.91 1.90 -3.98
CA ASN A 68 -16.57 1.44 -3.65
C ASN A 68 -15.83 2.54 -2.87
N ALA A 69 -15.34 2.26 -1.67
CA ALA A 69 -14.52 3.21 -0.92
C ALA A 69 -13.04 2.99 -1.19
N ILE A 70 -12.37 4.05 -1.65
CA ILE A 70 -10.90 4.10 -1.75
C ILE A 70 -10.39 4.85 -0.53
N ILE A 71 -9.84 4.14 0.44
CA ILE A 71 -9.33 4.72 1.68
C ILE A 71 -7.85 5.04 1.52
N VAL A 72 -7.50 6.29 1.77
CA VAL A 72 -6.11 6.77 1.84
C VAL A 72 -5.79 7.05 3.30
N ALA A 73 -5.14 6.09 3.94
CA ALA A 73 -4.68 6.15 5.32
C ALA A 73 -3.26 6.71 5.37
N TYR A 74 -3.11 7.94 5.89
CA TYR A 74 -1.82 8.64 5.91
C TYR A 74 -1.42 9.06 7.32
N THR A 75 -0.12 9.03 7.61
CA THR A 75 0.41 9.51 8.90
C THR A 75 0.76 10.99 8.87
N SER A 76 1.05 11.54 7.69
CA SER A 76 1.29 12.96 7.49
C SER A 76 0.77 13.43 6.13
N SER A 77 0.42 14.71 6.03
CA SER A 77 -0.08 15.31 4.77
C SER A 77 0.93 15.18 3.62
N TYR A 78 2.22 15.11 3.93
CA TYR A 78 3.28 14.90 2.95
C TYR A 78 3.28 13.49 2.31
N GLN A 79 2.73 12.48 2.98
CA GLN A 79 2.61 11.12 2.44
C GLN A 79 1.45 10.96 1.47
N LYS A 80 0.41 11.80 1.60
CA LYS A 80 -0.82 11.66 0.83
C LYS A 80 -0.59 11.66 -0.70
N PRO A 81 0.25 12.55 -1.26
CA PRO A 81 0.60 12.49 -2.68
C PRO A 81 1.28 11.18 -3.11
N LEU A 82 2.09 10.55 -2.25
CA LEU A 82 2.71 9.24 -2.50
C LEU A 82 1.68 8.12 -2.54
N LEU A 83 0.73 8.12 -1.61
CA LEU A 83 -0.34 7.13 -1.59
C LEU A 83 -1.27 7.26 -2.81
N TYR A 84 -1.53 8.48 -3.27
CA TYR A 84 -2.31 8.71 -4.50
C TYR A 84 -1.61 8.12 -5.73
N ALA A 85 -0.28 8.13 -5.76
CA ALA A 85 0.50 7.56 -6.84
C ALA A 85 0.60 6.02 -6.82
N CYS A 86 0.13 5.35 -5.76
CA CYS A 86 0.13 3.88 -5.61
C CYS A 86 -0.82 3.13 -6.56
N GLY A 87 -1.46 3.81 -7.52
CA GLY A 87 -2.36 3.20 -8.50
C GLY A 87 -3.83 3.54 -8.29
N ILE A 88 -4.16 4.50 -7.41
CA ILE A 88 -5.52 4.99 -7.22
C ILE A 88 -6.08 5.57 -8.53
N ASP A 89 -5.24 6.21 -9.34
CA ASP A 89 -5.58 6.70 -10.67
C ASP A 89 -6.06 5.58 -11.62
N ILE A 90 -5.50 4.38 -11.50
CA ILE A 90 -5.90 3.20 -12.30
C ILE A 90 -7.27 2.70 -11.83
N LEU A 91 -7.50 2.60 -10.51
CA LEU A 91 -8.80 2.22 -9.95
C LEU A 91 -9.90 3.20 -10.34
N ILE A 92 -9.63 4.51 -10.22
CA ILE A 92 -10.57 5.57 -10.62
C ILE A 92 -10.95 5.42 -12.08
N LYS A 93 -9.95 5.24 -12.95
CA LYS A 93 -10.21 5.03 -14.38
C LYS A 93 -11.09 3.80 -14.60
N HIS A 94 -10.75 2.67 -13.99
CA HIS A 94 -11.53 1.43 -14.10
C HIS A 94 -12.98 1.63 -13.64
N PHE A 95 -13.21 2.21 -12.46
CA PHE A 95 -14.57 2.47 -11.98
C PHE A 95 -15.34 3.40 -12.90
N ARG A 96 -14.70 4.43 -13.47
CA ARG A 96 -15.35 5.32 -14.44
C ARG A 96 -15.68 4.61 -15.74
N ASP A 97 -14.76 3.82 -16.27
CA ASP A 97 -14.95 3.07 -17.52
C ASP A 97 -16.05 2.00 -17.37
N LYS A 98 -16.29 1.51 -16.15
CA LYS A 98 -17.35 0.55 -15.80
C LYS A 98 -18.63 1.20 -15.23
N GLU A 99 -18.68 2.53 -15.17
CA GLU A 99 -19.78 3.30 -14.56
C GLU A 99 -20.09 2.90 -13.10
N GLU A 100 -19.07 2.44 -12.37
CA GLU A 100 -19.18 2.11 -10.97
C GLU A 100 -19.04 3.35 -10.07
N SER A 101 -19.86 3.39 -9.02
CA SER A 101 -19.77 4.43 -8.01
C SER A 101 -18.60 4.19 -7.07
N TYR A 102 -17.81 5.22 -6.85
CA TYR A 102 -16.72 5.21 -5.88
C TYR A 102 -16.57 6.55 -5.18
N LYS A 103 -15.89 6.54 -4.04
CA LYS A 103 -15.44 7.75 -3.33
C LYS A 103 -14.13 7.54 -2.63
N ILE A 104 -13.31 8.59 -2.65
CA ILE A 104 -12.01 8.63 -1.99
C ILE A 104 -12.19 9.21 -0.59
N TYR A 105 -11.64 8.51 0.39
CA TYR A 105 -11.70 8.86 1.80
C TYR A 105 -10.29 9.04 2.34
N ASP A 106 -9.94 10.28 2.64
CA ASP A 106 -8.69 10.61 3.30
C ASP A 106 -8.86 10.41 4.81
N CYS A 107 -8.16 9.43 5.38
CA CYS A 107 -8.23 9.07 6.79
C CYS A 107 -6.88 9.32 7.47
N ASN A 108 -6.86 10.17 8.50
CA ASN A 108 -5.67 10.42 9.33
C ASN A 108 -5.87 10.12 10.81
N ASN A 109 -7.01 9.54 11.18
CA ASN A 109 -7.27 9.07 12.53
C ASN A 109 -8.26 7.90 12.49
N SER A 110 -8.35 7.20 13.62
CA SER A 110 -9.18 6.01 13.81
C SER A 110 -10.67 6.26 13.61
N GLU A 111 -11.17 7.43 14.00
CA GLU A 111 -12.59 7.78 13.86
C GLU A 111 -13.01 7.88 12.39
N GLN A 112 -12.22 8.58 11.57
CA GLN A 112 -12.46 8.69 10.13
C GLN A 112 -12.44 7.32 9.45
N PHE A 113 -11.44 6.50 9.76
CA PHE A 113 -11.32 5.15 9.23
C PHE A 113 -12.53 4.29 9.62
N ARG A 114 -12.88 4.28 10.91
CA ARG A 114 -14.03 3.55 11.46
C ARG A 114 -15.33 4.01 10.79
N ARG A 115 -15.53 5.31 10.59
CA ARG A 115 -16.74 5.86 9.94
C ARG A 115 -16.95 5.27 8.54
N VAL A 116 -15.88 5.15 7.74
CA VAL A 116 -15.97 4.58 6.39
C VAL A 116 -16.25 3.09 6.44
N VAL A 117 -15.56 2.35 7.32
CA VAL A 117 -15.75 0.90 7.45
C VAL A 117 -17.17 0.56 7.92
N PHE A 118 -17.73 1.34 8.86
CA PHE A 118 -19.08 1.14 9.39
C PHE A 118 -20.21 1.63 8.47
N ASP A 119 -19.89 2.38 7.40
CA ASP A 119 -20.90 2.80 6.44
C ASP A 119 -21.49 1.59 5.69
N LYS A 120 -22.81 1.43 5.78
CA LYS A 120 -23.57 0.34 5.13
C LYS A 120 -23.68 0.53 3.61
N ASN A 121 -23.45 1.74 3.09
CA ASN A 121 -23.43 2.01 1.66
C ASN A 121 -22.07 1.66 1.03
N VAL A 122 -21.01 1.56 1.83
CA VAL A 122 -19.70 1.12 1.35
C VAL A 122 -19.73 -0.39 1.14
N LYS A 123 -19.79 -0.81 -0.13
CA LYS A 123 -19.84 -2.23 -0.51
C LYS A 123 -18.45 -2.87 -0.57
N SER A 124 -17.44 -2.11 -1.01
CA SER A 124 -16.06 -2.60 -1.17
C SER A 124 -15.05 -1.61 -0.59
N LEU A 125 -13.93 -2.12 -0.09
CA LEU A 125 -12.84 -1.32 0.48
C LEU A 125 -11.55 -1.52 -0.32
N TYR A 126 -10.90 -0.42 -0.69
CA TYR A 126 -9.57 -0.41 -1.30
C TYR A 126 -8.68 0.46 -0.41
N VAL A 127 -7.83 -0.16 0.41
CA VAL A 127 -7.12 0.49 1.51
C VAL A 127 -5.66 0.73 1.13
N PHE A 128 -5.26 1.99 1.06
CA PHE A 128 -3.89 2.44 0.78
C PHE A 128 -3.30 3.11 2.02
N GLY A 129 -2.09 2.73 2.40
CA GLY A 129 -1.44 3.35 3.55
C GLY A 129 -0.16 2.64 3.98
N HIS A 130 0.21 2.87 5.24
CA HIS A 130 1.25 2.14 5.94
C HIS A 130 0.61 1.36 7.10
N GLY A 131 1.15 0.20 7.42
CA GLY A 131 0.61 -0.68 8.46
C GLY A 131 1.27 -2.04 8.40
N GLU A 132 0.81 -2.92 9.26
CA GLU A 132 1.16 -4.35 9.25
C GLU A 132 -0.06 -5.18 8.84
N LYS A 133 0.05 -6.51 8.85
CA LYS A 133 -1.07 -7.37 8.49
C LYS A 133 -2.30 -7.13 9.36
N HIS A 134 -2.11 -6.84 10.64
CA HIS A 134 -3.19 -6.70 11.63
C HIS A 134 -3.60 -5.24 11.95
N ASP A 135 -2.91 -4.25 11.38
CA ASP A 135 -3.12 -2.84 11.73
C ASP A 135 -2.89 -1.88 10.55
N ILE A 136 -3.29 -0.63 10.79
CA ILE A 136 -3.03 0.48 9.89
C ILE A 136 -2.59 1.70 10.67
N LYS A 137 -1.64 2.45 10.12
CA LYS A 137 -1.17 3.71 10.70
C LYS A 137 -2.02 4.88 10.18
N LEU A 138 -2.56 5.65 11.10
CA LEU A 138 -3.46 6.78 10.84
C LEU A 138 -2.99 7.98 11.66
N GLY A 139 -2.41 8.99 11.02
CA GLY A 139 -1.79 10.09 11.76
C GLY A 139 -0.70 9.58 12.70
N ASN A 140 -0.86 9.83 14.00
CA ASN A 140 0.02 9.34 15.06
C ASN A 140 -0.51 8.07 15.75
N GLU A 141 -1.59 7.48 15.24
CA GLU A 141 -2.29 6.32 15.81
C GLU A 141 -1.96 5.04 15.04
N ILE A 142 -1.98 3.92 15.76
CA ILE A 142 -2.03 2.57 15.18
C ILE A 142 -3.43 2.04 15.48
N PHE A 143 -4.16 1.68 14.43
CA PHE A 143 -5.53 1.16 14.54
C PHE A 143 -5.55 -0.33 14.22
N HIS A 144 -6.06 -1.14 15.15
CA HIS A 144 -6.06 -2.60 15.00
C HIS A 144 -7.36 -3.09 14.36
N TYR A 145 -7.24 -4.02 13.40
CA TYR A 145 -8.41 -4.49 12.64
C TYR A 145 -9.38 -5.34 13.48
N CYS A 146 -8.94 -5.91 14.61
CA CYS A 146 -9.83 -6.62 15.53
C CYS A 146 -10.94 -5.73 16.12
N GLU A 147 -10.70 -4.41 16.22
CA GLU A 147 -11.72 -3.46 16.67
C GLU A 147 -12.91 -3.33 15.72
N LEU A 148 -12.79 -3.87 14.50
CA LEU A 148 -13.82 -3.82 13.46
C LEU A 148 -14.63 -5.11 13.34
N GLU A 149 -14.47 -6.10 14.24
CA GLU A 149 -15.14 -7.40 14.13
C GLU A 149 -16.67 -7.29 13.94
N ASN A 150 -17.28 -6.28 14.57
CA ASN A 150 -18.72 -5.99 14.51
C ASN A 150 -19.14 -5.08 13.35
N ALA A 151 -18.23 -4.66 12.47
CA ALA A 151 -18.58 -3.81 11.33
C ALA A 151 -19.38 -4.59 10.27
N PRO A 152 -20.20 -3.90 9.45
CA PRO A 152 -20.93 -4.53 8.36
C PRO A 152 -19.97 -5.25 7.40
N LYS A 153 -20.33 -6.49 7.00
CA LYS A 153 -19.53 -7.26 6.05
C LYS A 153 -19.48 -6.55 4.70
N LYS A 154 -18.34 -6.68 4.02
CA LYS A 154 -18.07 -6.09 2.71
C LYS A 154 -18.12 -7.15 1.62
N GLU A 155 -18.46 -6.73 0.41
CA GLU A 155 -18.49 -7.57 -0.77
C GLU A 155 -17.07 -7.89 -1.23
N PHE A 156 -16.16 -6.91 -1.16
CA PHE A 156 -14.76 -7.05 -1.55
C PHE A 156 -13.83 -6.15 -0.71
N ILE A 157 -12.60 -6.60 -0.43
CA ILE A 157 -11.57 -5.83 0.28
C ILE A 157 -10.21 -6.06 -0.38
N ALA A 158 -9.56 -4.98 -0.78
CA ALA A 158 -8.16 -4.97 -1.21
C ALA A 158 -7.31 -4.12 -0.24
N GLN A 159 -6.18 -4.68 0.20
CA GLN A 159 -5.21 -4.02 1.08
C GLN A 159 -3.89 -3.78 0.32
N PHE A 160 -3.60 -2.50 0.07
CA PHE A 160 -2.42 -1.98 -0.63
C PHE A 160 -1.44 -1.27 0.31
N HIS A 161 -1.27 -1.81 1.51
CA HIS A 161 -0.19 -1.46 2.45
C HIS A 161 0.68 -2.68 2.73
N CYS A 162 1.78 -2.51 3.47
CA CYS A 162 2.60 -3.63 3.91
C CYS A 162 1.75 -4.58 4.77
N ASN A 163 1.78 -5.88 4.49
CA ASN A 163 1.15 -6.91 5.34
C ASN A 163 2.22 -7.85 5.87
N HIS A 164 3.34 -7.30 6.34
CA HIS A 164 4.32 -8.09 7.08
C HIS A 164 3.79 -8.38 8.49
N ASN A 165 4.43 -9.33 9.16
CA ASN A 165 4.07 -9.84 10.49
C ASN A 165 2.75 -10.66 10.50
N GLY A 166 2.53 -11.37 11.61
CA GLY A 166 1.39 -12.27 11.78
C GLY A 166 0.08 -11.54 12.05
N GLY A 167 -0.98 -12.32 12.28
CA GLY A 167 -2.32 -11.80 12.60
C GLY A 167 -3.29 -11.79 11.41
N ASN A 168 -4.48 -11.28 11.68
CA ASN A 168 -5.60 -11.26 10.73
C ASN A 168 -5.66 -9.93 10.00
N SER A 169 -5.80 -10.00 8.68
CA SER A 169 -6.03 -8.87 7.80
C SER A 169 -7.44 -8.28 7.99
N LEU A 170 -7.66 -7.04 7.54
CA LEU A 170 -9.00 -6.44 7.54
C LEU A 170 -10.01 -7.34 6.81
N ALA A 171 -9.57 -7.98 5.72
CA ALA A 171 -10.37 -8.93 4.97
C ALA A 171 -10.80 -10.16 5.79
N ASP A 172 -9.95 -10.65 6.71
CA ASP A 172 -10.29 -11.79 7.57
C ASP A 172 -11.45 -11.47 8.53
N TYR A 173 -11.60 -10.21 8.94
CA TYR A 173 -12.70 -9.78 9.81
C TYR A 173 -13.98 -9.48 9.04
N LEU A 174 -13.89 -8.89 7.84
CA LEU A 174 -15.03 -8.22 7.22
C LEU A 174 -15.60 -8.90 5.98
N ILE A 175 -15.00 -9.98 5.49
CA ILE A 175 -15.52 -10.72 4.33
C ILE A 175 -16.08 -12.07 4.76
N ARG A 176 -17.20 -12.47 4.12
CA ARG A 176 -17.78 -13.82 4.31
C ARG A 176 -17.07 -14.88 3.47
N ASN A 177 -16.77 -14.57 2.20
CA ASN A 177 -16.13 -15.48 1.27
C ASN A 177 -14.70 -15.04 0.96
N LYS A 178 -13.71 -15.81 1.42
CA LYS A 178 -12.28 -15.47 1.30
C LYS A 178 -11.77 -15.28 -0.14
N ILE A 179 -12.52 -15.69 -1.16
CA ILE A 179 -12.15 -15.41 -2.56
C ILE A 179 -12.30 -13.93 -2.93
N ASN A 180 -13.17 -13.19 -2.22
CA ASN A 180 -13.45 -11.78 -2.52
C ASN A 180 -12.46 -10.82 -1.83
N ARG A 181 -11.18 -11.16 -1.82
CA ARG A 181 -10.16 -10.31 -1.18
C ARG A 181 -8.88 -10.25 -1.99
N PHE A 182 -8.17 -9.14 -1.82
CA PHE A 182 -6.81 -8.99 -2.27
C PHE A 182 -5.93 -8.52 -1.11
N VAL A 183 -5.22 -9.46 -0.50
CA VAL A 183 -4.26 -9.19 0.58
C VAL A 183 -2.98 -9.91 0.22
N SER A 184 -1.91 -9.14 0.00
CA SER A 184 -0.58 -9.70 -0.30
C SER A 184 0.30 -9.56 0.92
N ASP A 185 0.89 -10.66 1.36
CA ASP A 185 1.86 -10.67 2.44
C ASP A 185 3.17 -9.98 1.99
N GLY A 186 3.84 -9.29 2.92
CA GLY A 186 5.16 -8.68 2.70
C GLY A 186 5.17 -7.16 2.52
N THR A 187 6.36 -6.63 2.17
CA THR A 187 6.59 -5.20 1.96
C THR A 187 6.07 -4.77 0.59
N ARG A 188 5.38 -3.63 0.54
CA ARG A 188 4.84 -3.08 -0.70
C ARG A 188 5.67 -1.91 -1.22
N THR A 189 5.81 -1.86 -2.54
CA THR A 189 6.37 -0.73 -3.26
C THR A 189 5.31 -0.14 -4.19
N LEU A 190 5.48 1.13 -4.56
CA LEU A 190 4.56 1.80 -5.49
C LEU A 190 4.42 1.02 -6.83
N PRO A 191 5.50 0.58 -7.50
CA PRO A 191 5.38 -0.22 -8.73
C PRO A 191 4.60 -1.52 -8.53
N GLN A 192 4.79 -2.21 -7.40
CA GLN A 192 4.07 -3.45 -7.11
C GLN A 192 2.57 -3.19 -6.95
N ASN A 193 2.18 -2.17 -6.18
CA ASN A 193 0.77 -1.81 -6.01
C ASN A 193 0.11 -1.46 -7.36
N ARG A 194 0.78 -0.67 -8.20
CA ARG A 194 0.27 -0.32 -9.54
C ARG A 194 0.08 -1.56 -10.42
N LYS A 195 1.05 -2.49 -10.40
CA LYS A 195 0.95 -3.76 -11.14
C LYS A 195 -0.25 -4.59 -10.66
N ASP A 196 -0.37 -4.77 -9.35
CA ASP A 196 -1.43 -5.58 -8.76
C ASP A 196 -2.82 -5.00 -9.02
N ILE A 197 -2.97 -3.68 -8.93
CA ILE A 197 -4.23 -3.00 -9.28
C ILE A 197 -4.54 -3.18 -10.76
N THR A 198 -3.54 -3.11 -11.63
CA THR A 198 -3.73 -3.33 -13.06
C THR A 198 -4.25 -4.73 -13.35
N GLU A 199 -3.71 -5.75 -12.69
CA GLU A 199 -4.22 -7.13 -12.81
C GLU A 199 -5.61 -7.28 -12.21
N LEU A 200 -5.86 -6.68 -11.04
CA LEU A 200 -7.19 -6.70 -10.39
C LEU A 200 -8.27 -6.09 -11.29
N CYS A 201 -7.94 -5.04 -12.05
CA CYS A 201 -8.86 -4.35 -12.96
C CYS A 201 -9.06 -5.05 -14.33
N LYS A 202 -8.32 -6.12 -14.62
CA LYS A 202 -8.51 -6.93 -15.84
C LYS A 202 -9.54 -8.07 -15.65
N CYS A 203 -9.72 -8.51 -14.41
CA CYS A 203 -10.72 -9.48 -14.01
C CYS A 203 -12.13 -8.89 -14.04
#